data_AF-A0A940ZB71-F1
#
_entry.id   AF-A0A940ZB71-F1
#
_cell.length_a   1.000
_cell.length_b   1.000
_cell.length_c   1.000
_cell.angle_alpha   90.00
_cell.angle_beta   90.00
_cell.angle_gamma   90.00
#
_symmetry.space_group_name_H-M   'P 1'
#
loop_
_entity.id
_entity.type
_entity.pdbx_description
1 polymer ?
#
loop_
_entity_poly.entity_id
_entity_poly.type
_entity_poly.pdbx_seq_one_letter_code
_entity_poly.pdbx_strand_id
1 'polypeptide(L)'
;AVTYYGRMPSVNEALHTLSQQTPYNFAFWVGEIVIGIVIPVILFLVPRFNRNPALLVVGGISATLGILINRWNVTVSGLFVPLAYSPGTQYVLPAGNYFPNMIEIAIGLGIIGYALAMLTLGVKYLPLLGENKHS
;
A
#
# COMPACT_ATOMS: atom_id res chain seq x y z
N ALA A 1 7.81 -10.58 14.78
CA ALA A 1 8.73 -10.74 15.93
C ALA A 1 7.99 -10.71 17.27
N VAL A 2 7.11 -9.73 17.54
CA VAL A 2 6.31 -9.68 18.79
C VAL A 2 5.35 -10.87 18.95
N THR A 3 4.77 -11.34 17.84
CA THR A 3 3.85 -12.48 17.76
C THR A 3 4.46 -13.82 18.21
N TYR A 4 5.74 -14.05 17.92
CA TYR A 4 6.44 -15.31 18.22
C TYR A 4 6.75 -15.47 19.71
N TYR A 5 7.05 -14.37 20.40
CA TYR A 5 7.37 -14.36 21.82
C TYR A 5 6.13 -14.20 22.73
N GLY A 6 5.03 -13.66 22.20
CA GLY A 6 3.83 -13.38 23.00
C GLY A 6 3.02 -14.60 23.43
N ARG A 7 3.04 -15.71 22.67
CA ARG A 7 2.22 -16.94 22.88
C ARG A 7 0.77 -16.67 23.37
N MET A 8 0.17 -15.54 22.99
CA MET A 8 -1.17 -15.20 23.43
C MET A 8 -2.16 -16.01 22.59
N PRO A 9 -3.09 -16.77 23.19
CA PRO A 9 -4.05 -17.59 22.46
C PRO A 9 -4.86 -16.78 21.43
N SER A 10 -5.23 -15.55 21.82
CA SER A 10 -5.95 -14.60 20.98
C SER A 10 -5.19 -14.17 19.72
N VAL A 11 -3.85 -14.09 19.80
CA VAL A 11 -3.01 -13.69 18.67
C VAL A 11 -2.86 -14.85 17.68
N ASN A 12 -2.71 -16.08 18.18
CA ASN A 12 -2.66 -17.27 17.32
C ASN A 12 -4.02 -17.54 16.66
N GLU A 13 -5.12 -17.31 17.37
CA GLU A 13 -6.48 -17.47 16.84
C GLU A 13 -6.81 -16.39 15.80
N ALA A 14 -6.41 -15.13 16.04
CA ALA A 14 -6.51 -14.06 15.06
C ALA A 14 -5.66 -14.34 13.81
N LEU A 15 -4.41 -14.82 13.96
CA LEU A 15 -3.57 -15.22 12.83
C LEU A 15 -4.16 -16.40 12.04
N HIS A 16 -4.71 -17.40 12.73
CA HIS A 16 -5.36 -18.53 12.08
C HIS A 16 -6.60 -18.09 11.30
N THR A 17 -7.41 -17.20 11.87
CA THR A 17 -8.61 -16.63 11.22
C THR A 17 -8.23 -15.77 10.01
N LEU A 18 -7.20 -14.93 10.13
CA LEU A 18 -6.61 -14.16 9.03
C LEU A 18 -5.95 -15.05 7.96
N SER A 19 -5.42 -16.21 8.31
CA SER A 19 -4.85 -17.12 7.30
C SER A 19 -5.92 -17.85 6.48
N GLN A 20 -7.09 -18.11 7.07
CA GLN A 20 -8.16 -18.91 6.46
C GLN A 20 -9.20 -18.08 5.70
N GLN A 21 -9.49 -16.86 6.16
CA GLN A 21 -10.60 -16.07 5.63
C GLN A 21 -10.20 -15.03 4.58
N THR A 22 -8.91 -14.74 4.41
CA THR A 22 -8.52 -13.53 3.69
C THR A 22 -7.78 -13.83 2.38
N PRO A 23 -8.25 -13.33 1.22
CA PRO A 23 -7.54 -13.35 -0.08
C PRO A 23 -6.22 -12.54 -0.10
N TYR A 24 -5.67 -12.20 1.06
CA TYR A 24 -4.57 -11.27 1.25
C TYR A 24 -3.20 -11.91 1.18
N ASN A 25 -3.12 -13.24 1.20
CA ASN A 25 -1.83 -13.90 0.99
C ASN A 25 -1.23 -13.51 -0.37
N PHE A 26 -2.06 -13.44 -1.42
CA PHE A 26 -1.61 -12.96 -2.74
C PHE A 26 -1.27 -11.46 -2.72
N ALA A 27 -2.14 -10.61 -2.17
CA ALA A 27 -1.90 -9.15 -2.13
C ALA A 27 -0.66 -8.78 -1.29
N PHE A 28 -0.39 -9.52 -0.21
CA PHE A 28 0.80 -9.37 0.62
C PHE A 28 2.06 -9.84 -0.11
N TRP A 29 2.09 -11.08 -0.60
CA TRP A 29 3.29 -11.61 -1.25
C TRP A 29 3.60 -10.90 -2.58
N VAL A 30 2.60 -10.67 -3.42
CA VAL A 30 2.80 -10.08 -4.75
C VAL A 30 2.77 -8.56 -4.70
N GLY A 31 1.76 -7.98 -4.03
CA GLY A 31 1.59 -6.53 -3.98
C GLY A 31 2.59 -5.84 -3.06
N GLU A 32 2.75 -6.32 -1.84
CA GLU A 32 3.61 -5.66 -0.85
C GLU A 32 5.07 -6.08 -0.99
N ILE A 33 5.35 -7.38 -1.04
CA ILE A 33 6.74 -7.86 -1.09
C ILE A 33 7.32 -7.71 -2.50
N VAL A 34 6.69 -8.27 -3.54
CA VAL A 34 7.29 -8.20 -4.88
C VAL A 34 7.24 -6.78 -5.46
N ILE A 35 6.06 -6.16 -5.51
CA ILE A 35 5.90 -4.83 -6.12
C ILE A 35 6.44 -3.71 -5.21
N GLY A 36 6.18 -3.78 -3.90
CA GLY A 36 6.56 -2.73 -2.96
C GLY A 36 8.02 -2.75 -2.49
N ILE A 37 8.67 -3.92 -2.49
CA ILE A 37 10.04 -4.08 -1.96
C ILE A 37 11.00 -4.58 -3.03
N VAL A 38 10.75 -5.75 -3.63
CA VAL A 38 11.73 -6.41 -4.52
C VAL A 38 12.01 -5.58 -5.77
N ILE A 39 10.97 -5.14 -6.49
CA ILE A 39 11.11 -4.35 -7.71
C ILE A 39 11.87 -3.03 -7.45
N PRO A 40 11.48 -2.17 -6.49
CA PRO A 40 12.20 -0.93 -6.23
C PRO A 40 13.63 -1.16 -5.74
N VAL A 41 13.86 -2.17 -4.89
CA VAL A 41 15.22 -2.51 -4.44
C VAL A 41 16.11 -2.87 -5.63
N ILE A 42 15.62 -3.70 -6.57
CA ILE A 42 16.39 -4.06 -7.77
C ILE A 42 16.66 -2.83 -8.64
N LEU A 43 15.64 -2.00 -8.88
CA LEU A 43 15.76 -0.81 -9.74
C LEU A 43 16.70 0.25 -9.14
N PHE A 44 16.77 0.37 -7.81
CA PHE A 44 17.64 1.34 -7.14
C PHE A 44 19.06 0.83 -6.87
N LEU A 45 19.24 -0.44 -6.47
CA LEU A 45 20.56 -0.97 -6.10
C LEU A 45 21.37 -1.46 -7.30
N VAL A 46 20.74 -1.92 -8.39
CA VAL A 46 21.50 -2.47 -9.53
C VAL A 46 22.07 -1.32 -10.37
N PRO A 47 23.41 -1.21 -10.53
CA PRO A 47 24.07 -0.10 -11.23
C PRO A 47 23.69 0.07 -12.70
N ARG A 48 23.18 -1.01 -13.32
CA ARG A 48 22.68 -0.98 -14.69
C ARG A 48 21.35 -0.22 -14.81
N PHE A 49 20.49 -0.33 -13.81
CA PHE A 49 19.15 0.24 -13.83
C PHE A 49 19.10 1.64 -13.19
N ASN A 50 19.92 1.88 -12.17
CA ASN A 50 19.98 3.20 -11.51
C ASN A 50 20.59 4.31 -12.37
N ARG A 51 21.26 3.97 -13.49
CA ARG A 51 21.79 4.94 -14.45
C ARG A 51 20.74 5.48 -15.40
N ASN A 52 19.57 4.83 -15.50
CA ASN A 52 18.49 5.28 -16.37
C ASN A 52 17.43 6.03 -15.54
N PRO A 53 17.25 7.35 -15.75
CA PRO A 53 16.29 8.13 -14.98
C PRO A 53 14.84 7.62 -15.14
N ALA A 54 14.47 7.04 -16.28
CA ALA A 54 13.14 6.47 -16.48
C ALA A 54 12.89 5.25 -15.56
N LEU A 55 13.92 4.41 -15.37
CA LEU A 55 13.82 3.22 -14.51
C LEU A 55 13.75 3.60 -13.02
N LEU A 56 14.42 4.70 -12.63
CA LEU A 56 14.30 5.25 -11.28
C LEU A 56 12.88 5.74 -10.99
N VAL A 57 12.23 6.43 -11.95
CA VAL A 57 10.83 6.87 -11.80
C VAL A 57 9.89 5.67 -11.66
N VAL A 58 10.06 4.63 -12.49
CA VAL A 58 9.28 3.39 -12.38
C VAL A 58 9.50 2.72 -11.01
N GLY A 59 10.74 2.70 -10.51
CA GLY A 59 11.04 2.21 -9.16
C GLY A 59 10.31 3.00 -8.06
N GLY A 60 10.30 4.33 -8.15
CA GLY A 60 9.57 5.20 -7.22
C GLY A 60 8.05 4.96 -7.25
N ILE A 61 7.48 4.80 -8.45
CA ILE A 61 6.05 4.47 -8.60
C ILE A 61 5.76 3.10 -7.99
N SER A 62 6.60 2.10 -8.25
CA SER A 62 6.44 0.74 -7.68
C SER A 62 6.47 0.74 -6.16
N ALA A 63 7.42 1.46 -5.56
CA ALA A 63 7.51 1.61 -4.11
C ALA A 63 6.26 2.29 -3.52
N THR A 64 5.80 3.37 -4.18
CA THR A 64 4.60 4.11 -3.75
C THR A 64 3.35 3.22 -3.83
N LEU A 65 3.21 2.42 -4.89
CA LEU A 65 2.12 1.45 -5.02
C LEU A 65 2.17 0.38 -3.93
N GLY A 66 3.36 -0.11 -3.57
CA GLY A 66 3.54 -1.02 -2.44
C GLY A 66 3.03 -0.46 -1.12
N ILE A 67 3.33 0.82 -0.83
CA ILE A 67 2.84 1.51 0.37
C ILE A 67 1.32 1.64 0.34
N LEU A 68 0.73 1.97 -0.82
CA LEU A 68 -0.73 2.05 -0.97
C LEU A 68 -1.40 0.69 -0.73
N ILE A 69 -0.83 -0.40 -1.25
CA ILE A 69 -1.32 -1.76 -1.03
C ILE A 69 -1.20 -2.15 0.45
N ASN A 70 -0.07 -1.87 1.11
CA ASN A 70 0.07 -2.09 2.55
C ASN A 70 -0.99 -1.32 3.33
N ARG A 71 -1.18 -0.03 3.01
CA ARG A 71 -2.17 0.82 3.68
C ARG A 71 -3.59 0.30 3.49
N TRP A 72 -3.90 -0.20 2.29
CA TRP A 72 -5.17 -0.85 1.99
C TRP A 72 -5.35 -2.13 2.81
N ASN A 73 -4.37 -3.03 2.80
CA ASN A 73 -4.41 -4.30 3.53
C ASN A 73 -4.64 -4.09 5.03
N VAL A 74 -3.92 -3.14 5.64
CA VAL A 74 -4.08 -2.80 7.06
C VAL A 74 -5.44 -2.18 7.35
N THR A 75 -5.93 -1.28 6.48
CA THR A 75 -7.21 -0.60 6.69
C THR A 75 -8.38 -1.58 6.55
N VAL A 76 -8.39 -2.39 5.50
CA VAL A 76 -9.47 -3.35 5.28
C VAL A 76 -9.43 -4.47 6.31
N SER A 77 -8.26 -5.04 6.64
CA SER A 77 -8.17 -6.04 7.71
C SER A 77 -8.62 -5.48 9.07
N GLY A 78 -8.29 -4.22 9.39
CA GLY A 78 -8.72 -3.56 10.62
C GLY A 78 -10.22 -3.26 10.70
N LEU A 79 -10.90 -3.08 9.55
CA LEU A 79 -12.34 -2.83 9.49
C LEU A 79 -13.18 -4.11 9.36
N PHE A 80 -12.62 -5.17 8.77
CA PHE A 80 -13.33 -6.41 8.46
C PHE A 80 -13.11 -7.53 9.47
N VAL A 81 -12.04 -7.50 10.26
CA VAL A 81 -11.92 -8.41 11.40
C VAL A 81 -12.88 -7.89 12.47
N PRO A 82 -14.01 -8.56 12.74
CA PRO A 82 -14.83 -8.18 13.89
C PRO A 82 -13.94 -8.35 15.11
N LEU A 83 -13.77 -7.27 15.88
CA LEU A 83 -13.29 -7.36 17.26
C LEU A 83 -14.38 -8.11 18.05
N ALA A 84 -14.46 -9.43 17.88
CA ALA A 84 -15.32 -10.29 18.66
C ALA A 84 -14.73 -10.35 20.08
N TYR A 85 -14.96 -9.30 20.83
CA TYR A 85 -14.82 -9.32 22.28
C TYR A 85 -16.17 -8.92 22.88
N SER A 86 -17.13 -9.84 22.77
CA SER A 86 -18.27 -9.90 23.67
C SER A 86 -18.27 -11.29 24.28
N PRO A 87 -17.94 -11.44 25.58
CA PRO A 87 -17.92 -12.75 26.22
C PRO A 87 -19.35 -13.33 26.24
N GLY A 88 -19.62 -14.35 25.41
CA GLY A 88 -20.91 -15.06 25.39
C GLY A 88 -21.50 -15.36 24.00
N THR A 89 -20.94 -14.85 22.90
CA THR A 89 -21.48 -15.11 21.54
C THR A 89 -20.45 -15.81 20.66
N GLN A 90 -20.68 -17.09 20.31
CA GLN A 90 -19.84 -17.87 19.37
C GLN A 90 -20.05 -17.51 17.89
N TYR A 91 -20.71 -16.38 17.60
CA TYR A 91 -20.99 -15.96 16.23
C TYR A 91 -19.81 -15.17 15.68
N VAL A 92 -18.90 -15.86 14.99
CA VAL A 92 -17.92 -15.24 14.10
C VAL A 92 -18.66 -14.83 12.83
N LEU A 93 -18.87 -13.53 12.62
CA LEU A 93 -19.45 -13.01 11.39
C LEU A 93 -18.56 -13.45 10.21
N PRO A 94 -19.12 -14.04 9.13
CA PRO A 94 -18.33 -14.38 7.96
C PRO A 94 -17.71 -13.11 7.39
N ALA A 95 -16.39 -13.14 7.17
CA ALA A 95 -15.66 -12.03 6.57
C ALA A 95 -16.29 -11.71 5.20
N GLY A 96 -16.85 -10.50 5.08
CA GLY A 96 -17.39 -10.03 3.80
C GLY A 96 -16.25 -9.92 2.78
N ASN A 97 -16.46 -10.44 1.57
CA ASN A 97 -15.53 -10.24 0.47
C ASN A 97 -15.61 -8.77 0.01
N TYR A 98 -14.61 -7.96 0.35
CA TYR A 98 -14.51 -6.60 -0.18
C TYR A 98 -13.77 -6.61 -1.52
N PHE A 99 -14.45 -6.16 -2.57
CA PHE A 99 -13.83 -5.85 -3.85
C PHE A 99 -14.06 -4.37 -4.12
N PRO A 100 -12.98 -3.58 -4.38
CA PRO A 100 -13.14 -2.14 -4.60
C PRO A 100 -14.06 -1.89 -5.79
N ASN A 101 -15.01 -1.00 -5.61
CA ASN A 101 -15.90 -0.58 -6.68
C ASN A 101 -15.14 0.35 -7.63
N MET A 102 -15.52 0.33 -8.91
CA MET A 102 -14.91 1.18 -9.95
C MET A 102 -14.95 2.66 -9.58
N ILE A 103 -15.99 3.09 -8.87
CA ILE A 103 -16.17 4.47 -8.40
C ILE A 103 -15.11 4.84 -7.35
N GLU A 104 -14.77 3.94 -6.44
CA GLU A 104 -13.75 4.19 -5.41
C GLU A 104 -12.37 4.39 -6.04
N ILE A 105 -12.05 3.58 -7.07
CA ILE A 105 -10.84 3.73 -7.86
C ILE A 105 -10.84 5.07 -8.62
N ALA A 106 -11.96 5.43 -9.24
CA ALA A 106 -12.09 6.68 -10.00
C ALA A 106 -11.89 7.92 -9.11
N ILE A 107 -12.44 7.92 -7.90
CA ILE A 107 -12.24 9.00 -6.92
C ILE A 107 -10.76 9.09 -6.52
N GLY A 108 -10.12 7.94 -6.24
CA GLY A 108 -8.69 7.90 -5.92
C GLY A 108 -7.81 8.50 -7.02
N LEU A 109 -8.07 8.11 -8.27
CA LEU A 109 -7.39 8.66 -9.45
C LEU A 109 -7.69 10.16 -9.64
N GLY A 110 -8.91 10.60 -9.36
CA GLY A 110 -9.30 12.00 -9.41
C GLY A 110 -8.52 12.89 -8.44
N ILE A 111 -8.27 12.41 -7.21
CA ILE A 111 -7.46 13.13 -6.22
C ILE A 111 -6.00 13.25 -6.68
N ILE A 112 -5.43 12.18 -7.22
CA ILE A 112 -4.06 12.21 -7.78
C ILE A 112 -3.99 13.19 -8.96
N GLY A 113 -4.97 13.14 -9.87
CA GLY A 113 -5.07 14.06 -10.99
C GLY A 113 -5.17 15.52 -10.55
N TYR A 114 -5.97 15.80 -9.52
CA TYR A 114 -6.09 17.13 -8.94
C TYR A 114 -4.77 17.62 -8.34
N ALA A 115 -4.07 16.77 -7.58
CA ALA A 115 -2.76 17.10 -7.01
C ALA A 115 -1.72 17.42 -8.10
N LEU A 116 -1.68 16.61 -9.16
CA LEU A 116 -0.79 16.83 -10.32
C LEU A 116 -1.16 18.09 -11.10
N ALA A 117 -2.45 18.38 -11.26
CA ALA A 117 -2.92 19.62 -11.89
C ALA A 117 -2.50 20.83 -11.07
N MET A 118 -2.69 20.80 -9.75
CA MET A 118 -2.23 21.86 -8.85
C MET A 118 -0.72 22.04 -8.87
N LEU A 119 0.06 20.94 -8.91
CA LEU A 119 1.50 21.00 -9.07
C LEU A 119 1.91 21.63 -10.41
N THR A 120 1.23 21.27 -11.50
CA THR A 120 1.49 21.83 -12.84
C THR A 120 1.20 23.32 -12.89
N LEU A 121 0.07 23.75 -12.32
CA LEU A 121 -0.27 25.16 -12.17
C LEU A 121 0.76 25.88 -11.28
N GLY A 122 1.17 25.26 -10.17
CA GLY A 122 2.20 25.79 -9.28
C GLY A 122 3.53 26.03 -9.99
N VAL A 123 4.02 25.06 -10.77
CA VAL A 123 5.24 25.20 -11.57
C VAL A 123 5.10 26.27 -12.66
N LYS A 124 3.91 26.42 -13.25
CA LYS A 124 3.65 27.42 -14.29
C LYS A 124 3.58 28.85 -13.75
N TYR A 125 2.98 29.04 -12.58
CA TYR A 125 2.67 30.37 -12.04
C TYR A 125 3.61 30.84 -10.93
N LEU A 126 4.30 29.95 -10.22
CA LEU A 126 5.30 30.33 -9.23
C LEU A 126 6.72 30.20 -9.83
N PRO A 127 7.61 31.19 -9.60
CA PRO A 127 9.02 31.11 -9.99
C PRO A 127 9.79 30.16 -9.05
N LEU A 128 9.50 28.86 -9.14
CA LEU A 128 10.10 27.80 -8.31
C LEU A 128 11.49 27.38 -8.80
N LEU A 129 11.71 27.50 -10.12
CA LEU A 129 13.03 27.34 -10.72
C LEU A 129 13.67 28.71 -10.77
N GLY A 130 14.47 29.02 -9.75
CA GLY A 130 15.32 30.19 -9.77
C GLY A 130 16.10 30.23 -11.09
N GLU A 131 16.07 31.37 -11.75
CA GLU A 131 16.87 31.65 -12.94
C GLU A 131 18.34 31.44 -12.59
N ASN A 132 18.87 30.26 -12.90
CA ASN A 132 20.29 29.98 -12.77
C ASN A 132 21.03 30.82 -13.82
N LYS A 133 21.43 32.01 -13.40
CA LYS A 133 22.51 32.79 -13.99
C LYS A 133 23.79 31.93 -13.95
N HIS A 134 24.03 31.16 -15.01
CA HIS A 134 25.37 30.71 -15.36
C HIS A 134 25.76 31.40 -16.65
N SER A 135 26.45 32.53 -16.48
CA SER A 135 27.35 33.13 -17.47
C SER A 135 28.60 32.27 -17.64
#